data_AF-A0A1Y1QFV7-F1
#
_entry.id   AF-A0A1Y1QFV7-F1
#
_cell.length_a   1.000
_cell.length_b   1.000
_cell.length_c   1.000
_cell.angle_alpha   90.00
_cell.angle_beta   90.00
_cell.angle_gamma   90.00
#
_symmetry.space_group_name_H-M   'P 1'
#
loop_
_entity.id
_entity.type
_entity.pdbx_description
1 polymer ?
#
loop_
_entity_poly.entity_id
_entity_poly.type
_entity_poly.pdbx_seq_one_letter_code
_entity_poly.pdbx_strand_id
1 'polypeptide(L)'
;MHWLAALPQSKTPPANALLLGLVFICLVEALTLYLRLQLPWTGVQLASAEQQVVGQLANTSPVVDLLSNLSTLQALETPTARIELQPLLLAEPLSIKTYTQLNQYIALQAQLEQAFTGGMPVNLITAEQQRITLSITPYTTLAQLPAFFWWFALANITGLLVGVVVWTYKPHTLESTCLLLACVSYYCAGSIFRLLISREFYLPPAWLKVMIPAEALAMNVFLGSLLTILCYYPRQLVPRWEILVIASTMLLLTLNYHFQWVAMPWHIYITPIAPFIVMGTWLFYKQWQQTSGNPIDRTTVWILQFSALLPAWLIMFLYGFPLMFGVQPFISEVTTRALLVATFAGWAIGILRFRLFE
;
A
#
# COMPACT_ATOMS: atom_id res chain seq x y z
N MET A 1 25.15 -13.96 -28.69
CA MET A 1 24.12 -14.47 -27.75
C MET A 1 22.76 -14.39 -28.44
N HIS A 2 22.33 -15.48 -29.09
CA HIS A 2 21.16 -15.56 -29.99
C HIS A 2 20.04 -16.48 -29.45
N TRP A 3 19.89 -16.61 -28.12
CA TRP A 3 19.09 -17.70 -27.51
C TRP A 3 17.82 -17.28 -26.77
N LEU A 4 17.23 -16.11 -27.05
CA LEU A 4 15.84 -15.86 -26.65
C LEU A 4 14.96 -15.98 -27.88
N ALA A 5 14.52 -17.23 -28.09
CA ALA A 5 13.41 -17.60 -28.95
C ALA A 5 12.26 -16.58 -28.80
N ALA A 6 11.68 -16.22 -29.94
CA ALA A 6 10.43 -15.47 -29.98
C ALA A 6 9.45 -16.07 -28.97
N LEU A 7 9.08 -15.28 -27.96
CA LEU A 7 8.02 -15.67 -27.03
C LEU A 7 6.83 -16.11 -27.89
N PRO A 8 6.26 -17.31 -27.66
CA PRO A 8 5.11 -17.76 -28.44
C PRO A 8 4.03 -16.69 -28.35
N GLN A 9 3.62 -16.16 -29.51
CA GLN A 9 2.50 -15.24 -29.61
C GLN A 9 1.23 -16.02 -29.23
N SER A 10 0.97 -16.14 -27.93
CA SER A 10 -0.31 -16.64 -27.46
C SER A 10 -1.36 -15.65 -27.95
N LYS A 11 -2.14 -16.03 -28.96
CA LYS A 11 -3.33 -15.29 -29.38
C LYS A 11 -4.39 -15.44 -28.29
N THR A 12 -4.16 -14.88 -27.11
CA THR A 12 -5.24 -14.71 -26.12
C THR A 12 -6.15 -13.63 -26.68
N PRO A 13 -7.40 -13.97 -27.07
CA PRO A 13 -8.32 -12.95 -27.55
C PRO A 13 -8.52 -11.91 -26.43
N PRO A 14 -8.72 -10.63 -26.78
CA PRO A 14 -8.89 -9.55 -25.80
C PRO A 14 -9.88 -9.82 -24.68
N ALA A 15 -10.98 -10.50 -25.02
CA ALA A 15 -11.99 -10.92 -24.07
C ALA A 15 -11.43 -11.85 -22.97
N ASN A 16 -10.51 -12.76 -23.30
CA ASN A 16 -9.93 -13.70 -22.33
C ASN A 16 -9.01 -12.98 -21.33
N ALA A 17 -8.23 -12.01 -21.80
CA ALA A 17 -7.34 -11.23 -20.92
C ALA A 17 -8.14 -10.40 -19.92
N LEU A 18 -9.21 -9.73 -20.38
CA LEU A 18 -10.14 -9.00 -19.52
C LEU A 18 -10.87 -9.93 -18.55
N LEU A 19 -11.34 -11.08 -19.01
CA LEU A 19 -12.01 -12.08 -18.16
C LEU A 19 -11.08 -12.61 -17.08
N LEU A 20 -9.82 -12.93 -17.40
CA LEU A 20 -8.82 -13.34 -16.41
C LEU A 20 -8.56 -12.22 -15.39
N GLY A 21 -8.45 -10.96 -15.84
CA GLY A 21 -8.33 -9.81 -14.95
C GLY A 21 -9.51 -9.67 -14.00
N LEU A 22 -10.75 -9.84 -14.49
CA LEU A 22 -11.96 -9.79 -13.67
C LEU A 22 -12.05 -10.96 -12.69
N VAL A 23 -11.72 -12.18 -13.11
CA VAL A 23 -11.67 -13.35 -12.21
C VAL A 23 -10.64 -13.12 -11.11
N PHE A 24 -9.46 -12.59 -11.45
CA PHE A 24 -8.44 -12.25 -10.47
C PHE A 24 -8.93 -11.20 -9.46
N ILE A 25 -9.58 -10.12 -9.92
CA ILE A 25 -10.20 -9.11 -9.05
C ILE A 25 -11.23 -9.76 -8.12
N CYS A 26 -12.15 -10.56 -8.66
CA CYS A 26 -13.18 -11.22 -7.87
C CYS A 26 -12.59 -12.12 -6.77
N LEU A 27 -11.55 -12.89 -7.09
CA LEU A 27 -10.88 -13.76 -6.11
C LEU A 27 -10.19 -12.95 -5.01
N VAL A 28 -9.47 -11.88 -5.36
CA VAL A 28 -8.76 -11.05 -4.37
C VAL A 28 -9.73 -10.25 -3.50
N GLU A 29 -10.79 -9.66 -4.07
CA GLU A 29 -11.81 -8.96 -3.29
C GLU A 29 -12.61 -9.93 -2.40
N ALA A 30 -12.97 -11.11 -2.91
CA ALA A 30 -13.64 -12.13 -2.10
C ALA A 30 -12.78 -12.56 -0.91
N LEU A 31 -11.47 -12.78 -1.13
CA LEU A 31 -10.53 -13.10 -0.06
C LEU A 31 -10.39 -11.94 0.94
N THR A 32 -10.26 -10.70 0.45
CA THR A 32 -10.12 -9.50 1.28
C THR A 32 -11.36 -9.30 2.17
N LEU A 33 -12.55 -9.41 1.58
CA LEU A 33 -13.81 -9.34 2.31
C LEU A 33 -13.94 -10.49 3.30
N TYR A 34 -13.66 -11.72 2.88
CA TYR A 34 -13.70 -12.88 3.77
C TYR A 34 -12.81 -12.66 5.02
N LEU A 35 -11.56 -12.25 4.83
CA LEU A 35 -10.64 -11.98 5.94
C LEU A 35 -11.15 -10.84 6.83
N ARG A 36 -11.68 -9.76 6.26
CA ARG A 36 -12.16 -8.61 7.05
C ARG A 36 -13.42 -8.92 7.85
N LEU A 37 -14.34 -9.72 7.31
CA LEU A 37 -15.61 -10.08 7.93
C LEU A 37 -15.43 -11.07 9.10
N GLN A 38 -14.34 -11.86 9.09
CA GLN A 38 -13.98 -12.76 10.19
C GLN A 38 -13.40 -12.03 11.41
N LEU A 39 -13.07 -10.74 11.30
CA LEU A 39 -12.55 -9.98 12.43
C LEU A 39 -13.68 -9.46 13.32
N PRO A 40 -13.46 -9.41 14.64
CA PRO A 40 -14.43 -8.88 15.58
C PRO A 40 -14.64 -7.39 15.33
N TRP A 41 -15.86 -6.94 15.64
CA TRP A 41 -16.26 -5.55 15.52
C TRP A 41 -16.63 -5.00 16.90
N THR A 42 -16.00 -3.89 17.26
CA THR A 42 -16.17 -3.18 18.52
C THR A 42 -16.89 -1.83 18.32
N GLY A 43 -16.90 -1.30 17.09
CA GLY A 43 -17.48 0.00 16.77
C GLY A 43 -16.66 1.18 17.29
N VAL A 44 -15.43 0.95 17.76
CA VAL A 44 -14.49 1.98 18.20
C VAL A 44 -13.28 1.93 17.27
N GLN A 45 -13.07 3.02 16.52
CA GLN A 45 -11.87 3.20 15.72
C GLN A 45 -10.87 4.05 16.48
N LEU A 46 -9.63 3.55 16.62
CA LEU A 46 -8.59 4.30 17.30
C LEU A 46 -8.02 5.37 16.36
N ALA A 47 -7.89 6.60 16.85
CA ALA A 47 -7.27 7.71 16.15
C ALA A 47 -6.23 8.40 17.04
N SER A 48 -5.36 9.22 16.44
CA SER A 48 -4.40 10.02 17.19
C SER A 48 -4.88 11.48 17.29
N ALA A 49 -4.88 12.03 18.49
CA ALA A 49 -5.01 13.46 18.74
C ALA A 49 -3.92 13.89 19.73
N GLU A 50 -3.08 14.87 19.35
CA GLU A 50 -2.02 15.41 20.21
C GLU A 50 -1.11 14.34 20.86
N GLN A 51 -0.71 13.33 20.09
CA GLN A 51 0.09 12.16 20.54
C GLN A 51 -0.62 11.23 21.55
N GLN A 52 -1.90 11.45 21.81
CA GLN A 52 -2.76 10.56 22.59
C GLN A 52 -3.60 9.67 21.68
N VAL A 53 -4.02 8.53 22.22
CA VAL A 53 -4.96 7.62 21.57
C VAL A 53 -6.37 8.07 21.93
N VAL A 54 -7.18 8.40 20.93
CA VAL A 54 -8.59 8.76 21.10
C VAL A 54 -9.49 7.73 20.43
N GLY A 55 -10.64 7.47 21.03
CA GLY A 55 -11.70 6.66 20.42
C GLY A 55 -12.57 7.51 19.51
N GLN A 56 -12.66 7.14 18.23
CA GLN A 56 -13.70 7.61 17.32
C GLN A 56 -14.78 6.55 17.20
N LEU A 57 -16.04 6.94 17.41
CA LEU A 57 -17.16 6.01 17.37
C LEU A 57 -17.77 5.97 15.99
N ALA A 58 -18.09 4.76 15.51
CA ALA A 58 -18.99 4.62 14.38
C ALA A 58 -20.39 5.09 14.80
N ASN A 59 -21.15 5.73 13.90
CA ASN A 59 -22.53 6.19 14.18
C ASN A 59 -23.48 5.06 14.62
N THR A 60 -23.13 3.81 14.32
CA THR A 60 -23.88 2.60 14.72
C THR A 60 -23.21 1.83 15.86
N SER A 61 -22.19 2.39 16.50
CA SER A 61 -21.43 1.71 17.55
C SER A 61 -22.32 1.36 18.74
N PRO A 62 -22.20 0.15 19.31
CA PRO A 62 -22.96 -0.23 20.51
C PRO A 62 -22.54 0.59 21.74
N VAL A 63 -21.47 1.39 21.63
CA VAL A 63 -20.90 2.23 22.69
C VAL A 63 -21.13 3.73 22.43
N VAL A 64 -21.93 4.11 21.40
CA VAL A 64 -22.20 5.53 21.06
C VAL A 64 -22.71 6.33 22.26
N ASP A 65 -23.56 5.73 23.10
CA ASP A 65 -24.17 6.43 24.25
C ASP A 65 -23.22 6.54 25.46
N LEU A 66 -22.11 5.79 25.47
CA LEU A 66 -21.21 5.66 26.61
C LEU A 66 -19.87 6.40 26.45
N LEU A 67 -19.45 6.66 25.21
CA LEU A 67 -18.24 7.41 24.89
C LEU A 67 -18.65 8.76 24.29
N SER A 68 -18.16 9.86 24.86
CA SER A 68 -18.13 11.12 24.11
C SER A 68 -17.17 10.95 22.93
N ASN A 69 -17.60 11.31 21.71
CA ASN A 69 -16.73 11.28 20.53
C ASN A 69 -15.40 11.99 20.85
N LEU A 70 -14.25 11.33 20.58
CA LEU A 70 -12.88 11.82 20.84
C LEU A 70 -12.39 11.74 22.30
N SER A 71 -12.97 10.89 23.14
CA SER A 71 -12.43 10.66 24.50
C SER A 71 -11.03 10.02 24.45
N THR A 72 -10.10 10.55 25.25
CA THR A 72 -8.75 10.01 25.39
C THR A 72 -8.78 8.65 26.09
N LEU A 73 -8.23 7.64 25.44
CA LEU A 73 -8.13 6.27 25.93
C LEU A 73 -6.70 6.01 26.44
N GLN A 74 -6.56 5.47 27.64
CA GLN A 74 -5.28 5.18 28.26
C GLN A 74 -4.92 3.70 28.23
N ALA A 75 -5.89 2.82 28.50
CA ALA A 75 -5.62 1.40 28.61
C ALA A 75 -6.85 0.55 28.27
N LEU A 76 -6.57 -0.71 27.95
CA LEU A 76 -7.52 -1.78 27.84
C LEU A 76 -7.30 -2.73 29.02
N GLU A 77 -8.35 -2.99 29.78
CA GLU A 77 -8.34 -3.83 30.98
C GLU A 77 -9.20 -5.07 30.74
N THR A 78 -8.60 -6.24 30.91
CA THR A 78 -9.28 -7.52 31.05
C THR A 78 -9.14 -8.00 32.50
N PRO A 79 -9.90 -9.02 32.94
CA PRO A 79 -9.75 -9.57 34.29
C PRO A 79 -8.33 -10.06 34.62
N THR A 80 -7.51 -10.37 33.60
CA THR A 80 -6.18 -10.98 33.76
C THR A 80 -5.03 -10.07 33.36
N ALA A 81 -5.29 -8.97 32.64
CA ALA A 81 -4.23 -8.09 32.14
C ALA A 81 -4.70 -6.65 31.95
N ARG A 82 -3.77 -5.72 32.10
CA ARG A 82 -3.94 -4.32 31.68
C ARG A 82 -2.94 -4.02 30.58
N ILE A 83 -3.44 -3.63 29.42
CA ILE A 83 -2.65 -3.30 28.22
C ILE A 83 -2.74 -1.80 28.02
N GLU A 84 -1.61 -1.10 28.09
CA GLU A 84 -1.56 0.34 27.84
C GLU A 84 -1.74 0.63 26.34
N LEU A 85 -2.60 1.60 26.02
CA LEU A 85 -2.83 2.04 24.65
C LEU A 85 -1.71 3.01 24.26
N GLN A 86 -0.60 2.45 23.79
CA GLN A 86 0.56 3.22 23.34
C GLN A 86 0.33 3.81 21.94
N PRO A 87 0.95 4.95 21.60
CA PRO A 87 0.86 5.51 20.23
C PRO A 87 1.31 4.53 19.13
N LEU A 88 2.16 3.56 19.47
CA LEU A 88 2.58 2.50 18.55
C LEU A 88 1.41 1.65 18.01
N LEU A 89 0.28 1.56 18.72
CA LEU A 89 -0.92 0.89 18.22
C LEU A 89 -1.53 1.55 16.99
N LEU A 90 -1.44 2.87 16.96
CA LEU A 90 -1.92 3.72 15.88
C LEU A 90 -0.94 3.78 14.71
N ALA A 91 0.30 3.34 14.92
CA ALA A 91 1.30 3.33 13.87
C ALA A 91 0.79 2.47 12.70
N GLU A 92 0.71 3.09 11.54
CA GLU A 92 0.48 2.35 10.31
C GLU A 92 1.75 1.52 10.04
N PRO A 93 1.65 0.23 9.64
CA PRO A 93 2.81 -0.64 9.55
C PRO A 93 3.98 -0.07 8.73
N LEU A 94 3.70 0.81 7.77
CA LEU A 94 4.70 1.45 6.92
C LEU A 94 5.36 2.68 7.53
N SER A 95 4.76 3.27 8.57
CA SER A 95 5.33 4.36 9.38
C SER A 95 6.36 3.87 10.40
N ILE A 96 6.50 2.55 10.57
CA ILE A 96 7.42 1.94 11.52
C ILE A 96 8.86 2.01 11.00
N LYS A 97 9.70 2.75 11.74
CA LYS A 97 11.07 3.08 11.31
C LYS A 97 12.06 1.92 11.41
N THR A 98 11.94 1.07 12.43
CA THR A 98 12.93 0.03 12.77
C THR A 98 12.32 -1.35 12.93
N TYR A 99 13.10 -2.40 12.69
CA TYR A 99 12.65 -3.77 12.91
C TYR A 99 12.31 -4.06 14.38
N THR A 100 13.00 -3.43 15.32
CA THR A 100 12.69 -3.54 16.75
C THR A 100 11.28 -3.02 17.05
N GLN A 101 10.92 -1.84 16.53
CA GLN A 101 9.57 -1.29 16.68
C GLN A 101 8.52 -2.15 15.96
N LEU A 102 8.85 -2.73 14.80
CA LEU A 102 7.95 -3.64 14.08
C LEU A 102 7.65 -4.90 14.90
N ASN A 103 8.68 -5.48 15.50
CA ASN A 103 8.54 -6.68 16.34
C ASN A 103 7.78 -6.36 17.64
N GLN A 104 7.99 -5.17 18.23
CA GLN A 104 7.20 -4.68 19.37
C GLN A 104 5.73 -4.48 19.00
N TYR A 105 5.45 -3.89 17.83
CA TYR A 105 4.10 -3.73 17.31
C TYR A 105 3.41 -5.08 17.14
N ILE A 106 4.05 -6.07 16.51
CA ILE A 106 3.49 -7.42 16.34
C ILE A 106 3.25 -8.11 17.70
N ALA A 107 4.13 -7.91 18.69
CA ALA A 107 3.94 -8.45 20.03
C ALA A 107 2.75 -7.82 20.76
N LEU A 108 2.58 -6.50 20.63
CA LEU A 108 1.43 -5.77 21.18
C LEU A 108 0.11 -6.25 20.54
N GLN A 109 0.12 -6.49 19.24
CA GLN A 109 -1.02 -7.06 18.50
C GLN A 109 -1.39 -8.47 19.00
N ALA A 110 -0.40 -9.29 19.37
CA ALA A 110 -0.64 -10.61 19.96
C ALA A 110 -1.27 -10.52 21.36
N GLN A 111 -0.86 -9.55 22.18
CA GLN A 111 -1.47 -9.34 23.50
C GLN A 111 -2.94 -8.92 23.37
N LEU A 112 -3.25 -8.05 22.40
CA LEU A 112 -4.62 -7.63 22.12
C LEU A 112 -5.46 -8.78 21.58
N GLU A 113 -4.94 -9.58 20.64
CA GLU A 113 -5.64 -10.76 20.15
C GLU A 113 -6.05 -11.69 21.31
N GLN A 114 -5.14 -11.96 22.25
CA GLN A 114 -5.44 -12.78 23.44
C GLN A 114 -6.52 -12.15 24.32
N ALA A 115 -6.49 -10.83 24.51
CA ALA A 115 -7.49 -10.09 25.28
C ALA A 115 -8.89 -10.19 24.66
N PHE A 116 -9.00 -10.06 23.34
CA PHE A 116 -10.28 -10.08 22.62
C PHE A 116 -10.81 -11.51 22.35
N THR A 117 -9.94 -12.50 22.21
CA THR A 117 -10.34 -13.90 21.95
C THR A 117 -10.59 -14.71 23.22
N GLY A 118 -10.13 -14.23 24.38
CA GLY A 118 -10.28 -14.92 25.67
C GLY A 118 -11.70 -15.02 26.23
N GLY A 119 -12.70 -14.45 25.56
CA GLY A 119 -14.12 -14.51 25.95
C GLY A 119 -14.47 -13.72 27.21
N MET A 120 -13.55 -12.93 27.74
CA MET A 120 -13.73 -12.10 28.92
C MET A 120 -14.22 -10.70 28.53
N PRO A 121 -14.98 -10.01 29.40
CA PRO A 121 -15.36 -8.62 29.15
C PRO A 121 -14.10 -7.75 29.06
N VAL A 122 -14.03 -6.95 28.00
CA VAL A 122 -12.95 -6.01 27.75
C VAL A 122 -13.42 -4.61 28.15
N ASN A 123 -12.70 -3.96 29.06
CA ASN A 123 -13.01 -2.60 29.50
C ASN A 123 -12.00 -1.61 28.92
N LEU A 124 -12.48 -0.50 28.35
CA LEU A 124 -11.65 0.65 28.05
C LEU A 124 -11.55 1.55 29.28
N ILE A 125 -10.35 2.05 29.53
CA ILE A 125 -10.08 3.04 30.58
C ILE A 125 -9.79 4.38 29.91
N THR A 126 -10.61 5.37 30.18
CA THR A 126 -10.41 6.75 29.70
C THR A 126 -9.39 7.50 30.56
N ALA A 127 -8.94 8.67 30.09
CA ALA A 127 -8.07 9.55 30.88
C ALA A 127 -8.69 9.98 32.22
N GLU A 128 -10.02 10.02 32.31
CA GLU A 128 -10.79 10.31 33.52
C GLU A 128 -10.96 9.07 34.42
N GLN A 129 -10.27 7.97 34.12
CA GLN A 129 -10.40 6.67 34.79
C GLN A 129 -11.81 6.05 34.72
N GLN A 130 -12.64 6.48 33.78
CA GLN A 130 -13.93 5.83 33.55
C GLN A 130 -13.71 4.48 32.87
N ARG A 131 -14.41 3.46 33.37
CA ARG A 131 -14.39 2.10 32.82
C ARG A 131 -15.60 1.90 31.92
N ILE A 132 -15.34 1.56 30.67
CA ILE A 132 -16.37 1.39 29.64
C ILE A 132 -16.24 -0.02 29.08
N THR A 133 -17.22 -0.87 29.36
CA THR A 133 -17.23 -2.25 28.88
C THR A 133 -17.61 -2.29 27.40
N LEU A 134 -16.74 -2.88 26.58
CA LEU A 134 -16.95 -3.05 25.15
C LEU A 134 -17.90 -4.23 24.89
N SER A 135 -18.93 -3.99 24.09
CA SER A 135 -19.72 -5.05 23.48
C SER A 135 -19.07 -5.51 22.18
N ILE A 136 -18.33 -6.61 22.25
CA ILE A 136 -17.63 -7.19 21.09
C ILE A 136 -18.60 -8.03 20.28
N THR A 137 -18.79 -7.66 19.02
CA THR A 137 -19.51 -8.51 18.05
C THR A 137 -18.50 -9.44 17.38
N PRO A 138 -18.77 -10.76 17.28
CA PRO A 138 -17.78 -11.73 16.78
C PRO A 138 -17.44 -11.56 15.30
N TYR A 139 -18.30 -10.92 14.51
CA TYR A 139 -18.12 -10.73 13.08
C TYR A 139 -18.40 -9.28 12.68
N THR A 140 -17.66 -8.80 11.70
CA THR A 140 -17.92 -7.51 11.05
C THR A 140 -18.91 -7.73 9.89
N THR A 141 -19.86 -6.82 9.69
CA THR A 141 -20.79 -6.83 8.54
C THR A 141 -20.35 -5.83 7.46
N LEU A 142 -20.84 -6.00 6.23
CA LEU A 142 -20.47 -5.12 5.10
C LEU A 142 -20.81 -3.64 5.35
N ALA A 143 -21.90 -3.36 6.07
CA ALA A 143 -22.34 -2.00 6.38
C ALA A 143 -21.46 -1.30 7.43
N GLN A 144 -20.66 -2.06 8.19
CA GLN A 144 -19.75 -1.55 9.22
C GLN A 144 -18.35 -1.23 8.67
N LEU A 145 -18.08 -1.58 7.40
CA LEU A 145 -16.82 -1.26 6.77
C LEU A 145 -16.73 0.26 6.49
N PRO A 146 -15.59 0.89 6.81
CA PRO A 146 -15.45 2.33 6.65
C PRO A 146 -15.46 2.72 5.17
N ALA A 147 -15.97 3.93 4.86
CA ALA A 147 -16.14 4.38 3.47
C ALA A 147 -14.83 4.37 2.64
N PHE A 148 -13.70 4.68 3.28
CA PHE A 148 -12.39 4.66 2.60
C PHE A 148 -12.03 3.24 2.09
N PHE A 149 -12.51 2.17 2.75
CA PHE A 149 -12.27 0.79 2.32
C PHE A 149 -12.79 0.56 0.90
N TRP A 150 -14.03 1.00 0.64
CA TRP A 150 -14.70 0.89 -0.65
C TRP A 150 -14.09 1.82 -1.69
N TRP A 151 -13.74 3.04 -1.29
CA TRP A 151 -13.08 3.99 -2.18
C TRP A 151 -11.75 3.43 -2.72
N PHE A 152 -10.90 2.88 -1.84
CA PHE A 152 -9.65 2.24 -2.25
C PHE A 152 -9.88 0.98 -3.09
N ALA A 153 -10.95 0.22 -2.83
CA ALA A 153 -11.32 -0.93 -3.65
C ALA A 153 -11.53 -0.51 -5.10
N LEU A 154 -12.42 0.46 -5.33
CA LEU A 154 -12.75 0.97 -6.64
C LEU A 154 -11.54 1.62 -7.33
N ALA A 155 -10.79 2.44 -6.59
CA ALA A 155 -9.58 3.09 -7.07
C ALA A 155 -8.52 2.08 -7.55
N ASN A 156 -8.25 1.02 -6.78
CA ASN A 156 -7.25 0.03 -7.16
C ASN A 156 -7.74 -0.88 -8.30
N ILE A 157 -9.04 -1.21 -8.34
CA ILE A 157 -9.65 -1.97 -9.44
C ILE A 157 -9.50 -1.21 -10.76
N THR A 158 -9.81 0.08 -10.78
CA THR A 158 -9.65 0.90 -12.00
C THR A 158 -8.20 0.96 -12.46
N GLY A 159 -7.25 1.14 -11.53
CA GLY A 159 -5.82 1.08 -11.85
C GLY A 159 -5.38 -0.26 -12.46
N LEU A 160 -5.88 -1.38 -11.94
CA LEU A 160 -5.62 -2.71 -12.49
C LEU A 160 -6.20 -2.87 -13.90
N LEU A 161 -7.45 -2.48 -14.10
CA LEU A 161 -8.13 -2.60 -15.39
C LEU A 161 -7.42 -1.80 -16.49
N VAL A 162 -6.86 -0.63 -16.16
CA VAL A 162 -6.02 0.14 -17.10
C VAL A 162 -4.83 -0.70 -17.57
N GLY A 163 -4.10 -1.35 -16.67
CA GLY A 163 -2.98 -2.21 -17.02
C GLY A 163 -3.40 -3.41 -17.90
N VAL A 164 -4.50 -4.06 -17.56
CA VAL A 164 -5.05 -5.21 -18.33
C VAL A 164 -5.46 -4.76 -19.73
N VAL A 165 -6.15 -3.63 -19.87
CA VAL A 165 -6.57 -3.07 -21.15
C VAL A 165 -5.36 -2.77 -22.04
N VAL A 166 -4.34 -2.10 -21.49
CA VAL A 166 -3.15 -1.73 -22.27
C VAL A 166 -2.38 -2.95 -22.73
N TRP A 167 -2.20 -3.93 -21.85
CA TRP A 167 -1.56 -5.19 -22.20
C TRP A 167 -2.35 -5.96 -23.27
N THR A 168 -3.68 -5.86 -23.24
CA THR A 168 -4.55 -6.52 -24.21
C THR A 168 -4.42 -5.93 -25.62
N TYR A 169 -4.30 -4.61 -25.74
CA TYR A 169 -4.13 -3.96 -27.05
C TYR A 169 -2.71 -4.03 -27.57
N LYS A 170 -1.71 -4.07 -26.69
CA LYS A 170 -0.29 -4.17 -27.06
C LYS A 170 0.41 -5.30 -26.30
N PRO A 171 0.02 -6.57 -26.52
CA PRO A 171 0.65 -7.68 -25.81
C PRO A 171 2.10 -7.85 -26.27
N HIS A 172 2.93 -8.43 -25.40
CA HIS A 172 4.32 -8.80 -25.68
C HIS A 172 5.33 -7.66 -25.88
N THR A 173 4.98 -6.41 -25.56
CA THR A 173 5.97 -5.35 -25.39
C THR A 173 6.44 -5.26 -23.95
N LEU A 174 7.70 -4.85 -23.74
CA LEU A 174 8.29 -4.76 -22.42
C LEU A 174 7.50 -3.76 -21.56
N GLU A 175 7.15 -2.62 -22.15
CA GLU A 175 6.48 -1.52 -21.48
C GLU A 175 5.08 -1.90 -21.02
N SER A 176 4.30 -2.54 -21.89
CA SER A 176 2.95 -3.02 -21.55
C SER A 176 2.98 -4.13 -20.50
N THR A 177 3.99 -5.00 -20.54
CA THR A 177 4.18 -6.07 -19.54
C THR A 177 4.58 -5.50 -18.19
N CYS A 178 5.53 -4.56 -18.16
CA CYS A 178 5.92 -3.86 -16.94
C CYS A 178 4.75 -3.02 -16.38
N LEU A 179 3.94 -2.42 -17.24
CA LEU A 179 2.76 -1.67 -16.82
C LEU A 179 1.74 -2.60 -16.15
N LEU A 180 1.43 -3.73 -16.78
CA LEU A 180 0.55 -4.74 -16.20
C LEU A 180 1.10 -5.23 -14.84
N LEU A 181 2.41 -5.53 -14.77
CA LEU A 181 3.05 -5.97 -13.53
C LEU A 181 2.97 -4.89 -12.44
N ALA A 182 3.18 -3.62 -12.78
CA ALA A 182 3.00 -2.50 -11.86
C ALA A 182 1.54 -2.40 -11.36
N CYS A 183 0.57 -2.48 -12.26
CA CYS A 183 -0.85 -2.44 -11.92
C CYS A 183 -1.28 -3.61 -11.03
N VAL A 184 -0.88 -4.85 -11.34
CA VAL A 184 -1.18 -6.05 -10.54
C VAL A 184 -0.54 -5.97 -9.16
N SER A 185 0.75 -5.63 -9.10
CA SER A 185 1.47 -5.56 -7.83
C SER A 185 0.93 -4.43 -6.94
N TYR A 186 0.63 -3.26 -7.50
CA TYR A 186 -0.02 -2.19 -6.74
C TYR A 186 -1.42 -2.58 -6.26
N TYR A 187 -2.22 -3.26 -7.08
CA TYR A 187 -3.55 -3.76 -6.66
C TYR A 187 -3.46 -4.75 -5.49
N CYS A 188 -2.48 -5.66 -5.52
CA CYS A 188 -2.20 -6.57 -4.40
C CYS A 188 -1.76 -5.80 -3.14
N ALA A 189 -0.82 -4.87 -3.27
CA ALA A 189 -0.36 -4.03 -2.17
C ALA A 189 -1.52 -3.22 -1.56
N GLY A 190 -2.33 -2.58 -2.40
CA GLY A 190 -3.50 -1.81 -1.99
C GLY A 190 -4.58 -2.67 -1.32
N SER A 191 -4.75 -3.92 -1.73
CA SER A 191 -5.66 -4.86 -1.08
C SER A 191 -5.21 -5.25 0.32
N ILE A 192 -3.92 -5.50 0.51
CA ILE A 192 -3.33 -5.75 1.84
C ILE A 192 -3.42 -4.50 2.71
N PHE A 193 -3.04 -3.34 2.16
CA PHE A 193 -3.10 -2.05 2.86
C PHE A 193 -4.49 -1.78 3.44
N ARG A 194 -5.57 -1.98 2.66
CA ARG A 194 -6.95 -1.84 3.15
C ARG A 194 -7.25 -2.69 4.38
N LEU A 195 -6.75 -3.92 4.44
CA LEU A 195 -6.92 -4.79 5.61
C LEU A 195 -6.16 -4.25 6.82
N LEU A 196 -4.94 -3.74 6.59
CA LEU A 196 -4.11 -3.16 7.64
C LEU A 196 -4.76 -1.90 8.23
N ILE A 197 -5.29 -0.98 7.42
CA ILE A 197 -5.84 0.29 7.91
C ILE A 197 -7.30 0.22 8.37
N SER A 198 -8.05 -0.82 7.98
CA SER A 198 -9.44 -0.99 8.42
C SER A 198 -9.56 -1.76 9.74
N ARG A 199 -8.43 -2.08 10.39
CA ARG A 199 -8.40 -2.68 11.73
C ARG A 199 -8.90 -1.68 12.78
N GLU A 200 -9.56 -2.17 13.82
CA GLU A 200 -9.97 -1.34 14.96
C GLU A 200 -8.89 -1.38 16.05
N PHE A 201 -8.79 -2.50 16.77
CA PHE A 201 -7.82 -2.69 17.85
C PHE A 201 -6.66 -3.59 17.45
N TYR A 202 -6.97 -4.72 16.81
CA TYR A 202 -5.94 -5.68 16.44
C TYR A 202 -6.17 -6.34 15.09
N LEU A 203 -5.07 -6.86 14.54
CA LEU A 203 -5.06 -7.84 13.47
C LEU A 203 -4.26 -9.05 13.95
N PRO A 204 -4.70 -10.30 13.66
CA PRO A 204 -3.96 -11.49 14.09
C PRO A 204 -2.47 -11.38 13.75
N PRO A 205 -1.55 -11.64 14.70
CA PRO A 205 -0.12 -11.49 14.51
C PRO A 205 0.40 -12.43 13.43
N ALA A 206 -0.24 -13.60 13.24
CA ALA A 206 0.05 -14.50 12.13
C ALA A 206 -0.22 -13.85 10.77
N TRP A 207 -1.30 -13.08 10.65
CA TRP A 207 -1.64 -12.36 9.42
C TRP A 207 -0.66 -11.22 9.19
N LEU A 208 -0.34 -10.42 10.22
CA LEU A 208 0.62 -9.32 10.12
C LEU A 208 2.00 -9.79 9.65
N LYS A 209 2.50 -10.92 10.16
CA LYS A 209 3.78 -11.52 9.76
C LYS A 209 3.86 -11.89 8.27
N VAL A 210 2.71 -12.12 7.61
CA VAL A 210 2.64 -12.45 6.18
C VAL A 210 2.29 -11.21 5.35
N MET A 211 1.29 -10.46 5.78
CA MET A 211 0.74 -9.31 5.06
C MET A 211 1.76 -8.17 4.92
N ILE A 212 2.46 -7.80 5.99
CA ILE A 212 3.43 -6.70 5.97
C ILE A 212 4.57 -6.97 4.94
N PRO A 213 5.26 -8.11 4.97
CA PRO A 213 6.28 -8.39 3.95
C PRO A 213 5.69 -8.63 2.55
N ALA A 214 4.48 -9.20 2.43
CA ALA A 214 3.82 -9.38 1.13
C ALA A 214 3.45 -8.03 0.49
N GLU A 215 3.01 -7.06 1.29
CA GLU A 215 2.77 -5.69 0.82
C GLU A 215 4.07 -5.02 0.38
N ALA A 216 5.15 -5.16 1.17
CA ALA A 216 6.46 -4.61 0.81
C ALA A 216 7.00 -5.22 -0.50
N LEU A 217 6.86 -6.54 -0.69
CA LEU A 217 7.20 -7.22 -1.94
C LEU A 217 6.41 -6.63 -3.12
N ALA A 218 5.10 -6.52 -2.97
CA ALA A 218 4.22 -6.01 -4.01
C ALA A 218 4.57 -4.54 -4.37
N MET A 219 4.88 -3.71 -3.38
CA MET A 219 5.35 -2.34 -3.62
C MET A 219 6.73 -2.28 -4.30
N ASN A 220 7.66 -3.17 -3.95
CA ASN A 220 8.96 -3.25 -4.62
C ASN A 220 8.83 -3.71 -6.08
N VAL A 221 7.95 -4.66 -6.37
CA VAL A 221 7.63 -5.08 -7.74
C VAL A 221 7.01 -3.93 -8.53
N PHE A 222 6.11 -3.16 -7.91
CA PHE A 222 5.54 -1.95 -8.50
C PHE A 222 6.63 -0.94 -8.87
N LEU A 223 7.48 -0.55 -7.92
CA LEU A 223 8.56 0.41 -8.14
C LEU A 223 9.57 -0.07 -9.19
N GLY A 224 9.97 -1.34 -9.14
CA GLY A 224 10.88 -1.93 -10.12
C GLY A 224 10.29 -1.94 -11.54
N SER A 225 8.99 -2.19 -11.66
CA SER A 225 8.27 -2.16 -12.94
C SER A 225 8.18 -0.74 -13.50
N LEU A 226 7.85 0.25 -12.66
CA LEU A 226 7.88 1.66 -13.06
C LEU A 226 9.28 2.08 -13.52
N LEU A 227 10.31 1.76 -12.73
CA LEU A 227 11.70 2.11 -13.03
C LEU A 227 12.15 1.50 -14.36
N THR A 228 11.73 0.26 -14.63
CA THR A 228 11.98 -0.40 -15.91
C THR A 228 11.31 0.38 -17.05
N ILE A 229 10.06 0.82 -16.91
CA ILE A 229 9.42 1.66 -17.93
C ILE A 229 10.23 2.96 -18.16
N LEU A 230 10.70 3.62 -17.10
CA LEU A 230 11.53 4.84 -17.22
C LEU A 230 12.92 4.58 -17.83
N CYS A 231 13.39 3.33 -17.82
CA CYS A 231 14.66 2.95 -18.42
C CYS A 231 14.55 2.68 -19.93
N TYR A 232 13.38 2.22 -20.41
CA TYR A 232 13.20 1.74 -21.79
C TYR A 232 12.27 2.59 -22.65
N TYR A 233 11.37 3.37 -22.03
CA TYR A 233 10.34 4.10 -22.75
C TYR A 233 10.36 5.60 -22.44
N PRO A 234 10.32 6.49 -23.46
CA PRO A 234 10.08 6.20 -24.88
C PRO A 234 11.33 5.79 -25.66
N ARG A 235 12.53 5.99 -25.10
CA ARG A 235 13.78 5.55 -25.69
C ARG A 235 14.56 4.72 -24.69
N GLN A 236 15.25 3.71 -25.19
CA GLN A 236 16.13 2.87 -24.39
C GLN A 236 17.35 3.67 -23.92
N LEU A 237 17.41 3.94 -22.61
CA LEU A 237 18.54 4.63 -21.98
C LEU A 237 19.64 3.68 -21.52
N VAL A 238 19.26 2.45 -21.19
CA VAL A 238 20.14 1.48 -20.52
C VAL A 238 20.07 0.10 -21.22
N PRO A 239 21.13 -0.73 -21.10
CA PRO A 239 21.16 -2.05 -21.69
C PRO A 239 20.22 -3.04 -20.97
N ARG A 240 19.66 -4.02 -21.71
CA ARG A 240 18.64 -4.98 -21.22
C ARG A 240 18.98 -5.75 -19.95
N TRP A 241 20.27 -5.96 -19.65
CA TRP A 241 20.69 -6.65 -18.42
C TRP A 241 20.36 -5.86 -17.15
N GLU A 242 20.16 -4.54 -17.25
CA GLU A 242 19.77 -3.69 -16.11
C GLU A 242 18.39 -4.05 -15.56
N ILE A 243 17.52 -4.70 -16.37
CA ILE A 243 16.26 -5.25 -15.88
C ILE A 243 16.52 -6.30 -14.80
N LEU A 244 17.53 -7.15 -15.00
CA LEU A 244 17.92 -8.16 -14.01
C LEU A 244 18.48 -7.50 -12.76
N VAL A 245 19.27 -6.42 -12.90
CA VAL A 245 19.81 -5.70 -11.74
C VAL A 245 18.70 -5.01 -10.94
N ILE A 246 17.75 -4.36 -11.60
CA ILE A 246 16.58 -3.77 -10.94
C ILE A 246 15.79 -4.87 -10.23
N ALA A 247 15.47 -5.97 -10.91
CA ALA A 247 14.71 -7.08 -10.34
C ALA A 247 15.43 -7.73 -9.14
N SER A 248 16.73 -8.01 -9.27
CA SER A 248 17.56 -8.56 -8.20
C SER A 248 17.66 -7.60 -7.01
N THR A 249 17.78 -6.29 -7.26
CA THR A 249 17.82 -5.29 -6.20
C THR A 249 16.49 -5.24 -5.44
N MET A 250 15.35 -5.18 -6.16
CA MET A 250 14.02 -5.20 -5.53
C MET A 250 13.76 -6.50 -4.75
N LEU A 251 14.24 -7.64 -5.26
CA LEU A 251 14.16 -8.92 -4.58
C LEU A 251 15.02 -8.91 -3.29
N LEU A 252 16.28 -8.48 -3.37
CA LEU A 252 17.16 -8.41 -2.21
C LEU A 252 16.63 -7.46 -1.14
N LEU A 253 16.06 -6.31 -1.52
CA LEU A 253 15.41 -5.39 -0.58
C LEU A 253 14.20 -6.05 0.10
N THR A 254 13.43 -6.82 -0.65
CA THR A 254 12.29 -7.58 -0.08
C THR A 254 12.76 -8.66 0.90
N LEU A 255 13.78 -9.44 0.52
CA LEU A 255 14.35 -10.47 1.40
C LEU A 255 14.97 -9.85 2.64
N ASN A 256 15.66 -8.71 2.52
CA ASN A 256 16.18 -7.95 3.64
C ASN A 256 15.07 -7.49 4.58
N TYR A 257 13.94 -7.01 4.03
CA TYR A 257 12.79 -6.60 4.82
C TYR A 257 12.12 -7.77 5.55
N HIS A 258 12.00 -8.92 4.89
CA HIS A 258 11.41 -10.13 5.47
C HIS A 258 12.30 -10.76 6.56
N PHE A 259 13.59 -10.96 6.26
CA PHE A 259 14.53 -11.61 7.18
C PHE A 259 15.24 -10.66 8.13
N GLN A 260 15.02 -9.35 7.99
CA GLN A 260 15.58 -8.31 8.86
C GLN A 260 17.12 -8.32 8.92
N TRP A 261 17.80 -8.69 7.82
CA TRP A 261 19.26 -8.87 7.79
C TRP A 261 20.04 -7.60 8.15
N VAL A 262 19.66 -6.47 7.55
CA VAL A 262 20.32 -5.17 7.73
C VAL A 262 19.27 -4.10 7.98
N ALA A 263 19.37 -3.44 9.13
CA ALA A 263 18.59 -2.26 9.46
C ALA A 263 19.24 -1.03 8.83
N MET A 264 18.56 -0.41 7.87
CA MET A 264 19.02 0.85 7.30
C MET A 264 18.86 1.98 8.31
N PRO A 265 19.79 2.95 8.38
CA PRO A 265 19.82 3.96 9.42
C PRO A 265 18.64 4.94 9.36
N TRP A 266 18.05 5.11 8.17
CA TRP A 266 17.00 6.10 7.94
C TRP A 266 15.61 5.56 8.24
N HIS A 267 15.19 4.50 7.54
CA HIS A 267 13.85 3.91 7.69
C HIS A 267 13.79 2.59 6.92
N ILE A 268 13.31 1.52 7.55
CA ILE A 268 13.24 0.20 6.91
C ILE A 268 12.38 0.19 5.64
N TYR A 269 11.27 0.95 5.63
CA TYR A 269 10.33 0.98 4.51
C TYR A 269 10.61 2.04 3.41
N ILE A 270 11.18 3.21 3.74
CA ILE A 270 11.45 4.28 2.74
C ILE A 270 12.68 3.95 1.88
N THR A 271 13.52 3.00 2.33
CA THR A 271 14.74 2.58 1.67
C THR A 271 14.60 2.31 0.16
N PRO A 272 13.59 1.57 -0.36
CA PRO A 272 13.38 1.42 -1.80
C PRO A 272 12.86 2.68 -2.50
N ILE A 273 12.11 3.54 -1.81
CA ILE A 273 11.43 4.70 -2.39
C ILE A 273 12.43 5.83 -2.71
N ALA A 274 13.36 6.13 -1.81
CA ALA A 274 14.30 7.23 -2.01
C ALA A 274 15.23 7.06 -3.23
N PRO A 275 15.90 5.91 -3.43
CA PRO A 275 16.68 5.65 -4.62
C PRO A 275 15.82 5.66 -5.88
N PHE A 276 14.59 5.15 -5.82
CA PHE A 276 13.66 5.19 -6.96
C PHE A 276 13.38 6.63 -7.40
N ILE A 277 13.10 7.56 -6.47
CA ILE A 277 12.83 8.95 -6.81
C ILE A 277 14.06 9.64 -7.39
N VAL A 278 15.23 9.42 -6.77
CA VAL A 278 16.50 10.01 -7.25
C VAL A 278 16.84 9.49 -8.64
N MET A 279 16.82 8.17 -8.83
CA MET A 279 17.12 7.53 -10.10
C MET A 279 16.07 7.86 -11.16
N GLY A 280 14.78 7.83 -10.82
CA GLY A 280 13.68 8.20 -11.71
C GLY A 280 13.77 9.65 -12.18
N THR A 281 14.14 10.58 -11.29
CA THR A 281 14.35 11.99 -11.65
C THR A 281 15.57 12.15 -12.57
N TRP A 282 16.65 11.42 -12.30
CA TRP A 282 17.83 11.42 -13.17
C TRP A 282 17.52 10.83 -14.55
N LEU A 283 16.78 9.73 -14.62
CA LEU A 283 16.32 9.12 -15.87
C LEU A 283 15.40 10.08 -16.64
N PHE A 284 14.47 10.74 -15.97
CA PHE A 284 13.63 11.77 -16.57
C PHE A 284 14.48 12.86 -17.23
N TYR A 285 15.47 13.39 -16.52
CA TYR A 285 16.39 14.39 -17.06
C TYR A 285 17.16 13.87 -18.29
N LYS A 286 17.62 12.62 -18.27
CA LYS A 286 18.29 11.99 -19.42
C LYS A 286 17.37 11.80 -20.62
N GLN A 287 16.14 11.31 -20.40
CA GLN A 287 15.14 11.18 -21.46
C GLN A 287 14.78 12.53 -22.06
N TRP A 288 14.64 13.55 -21.22
CA TRP A 288 14.35 14.92 -21.63
C TRP A 288 15.42 15.48 -22.57
N GLN A 289 16.71 15.28 -22.24
CA GLN A 289 17.82 15.72 -23.08
C GLN A 289 17.80 15.05 -24.46
N GLN A 290 17.54 13.74 -24.50
CA GLN A 290 17.59 12.95 -25.74
C GLN A 290 16.38 13.15 -26.65
N THR A 291 15.25 13.61 -26.11
CA THR A 291 14.00 13.83 -26.87
C THR A 291 13.84 15.26 -27.38
N SER A 292 14.86 16.12 -27.22
CA SER A 292 14.83 17.52 -27.65
C SER A 292 14.54 17.72 -29.14
N GLY A 293 14.89 16.74 -29.98
CA GLY A 293 14.67 16.78 -31.43
C GLY A 293 13.31 16.26 -31.93
N ASN A 294 12.45 15.72 -31.06
CA ASN A 294 11.12 15.21 -31.45
C ASN A 294 10.03 15.72 -30.48
N PRO A 295 9.13 16.64 -30.90
CA PRO A 295 8.13 17.23 -30.01
C PRO A 295 7.11 16.21 -29.47
N ILE A 296 6.86 15.12 -30.20
CA ILE A 296 5.94 14.05 -29.76
C ILE A 296 6.60 13.26 -28.63
N ASP A 297 7.82 12.75 -28.83
CA ASP A 297 8.58 12.04 -27.80
C ASP A 297 8.72 12.90 -26.53
N ARG A 298 8.97 14.20 -26.72
CA ARG A 298 9.11 15.16 -25.62
C ARG A 298 7.82 15.27 -24.80
N THR A 299 6.67 15.36 -25.45
CA THR A 299 5.36 15.41 -24.76
C THR A 299 5.06 14.11 -24.03
N THR A 300 5.40 12.97 -24.64
CA THR A 300 5.32 11.65 -24.02
C THR A 300 6.15 11.56 -22.73
N VAL A 301 7.41 12.02 -22.78
CA VAL A 301 8.29 12.08 -21.60
C VAL A 301 7.65 12.93 -20.50
N TRP A 302 7.15 14.13 -20.81
CA TRP A 302 6.46 14.96 -19.82
C TRP A 302 5.34 14.20 -19.15
N ILE A 303 4.41 13.67 -19.93
CA ILE A 303 3.14 13.17 -19.39
C ILE A 303 3.38 11.92 -18.56
N LEU A 304 4.15 10.97 -19.06
CA LEU A 304 4.42 9.73 -18.34
C LEU A 304 5.22 9.99 -17.06
N GLN A 305 6.24 10.83 -17.15
CA GLN A 305 7.18 11.06 -16.07
C GLN A 305 6.62 12.02 -15.02
N PHE A 306 5.91 13.09 -15.41
CA PHE A 306 5.19 13.91 -14.42
C PHE A 306 4.08 13.11 -13.74
N SER A 307 3.36 12.26 -14.47
CA SER A 307 2.31 11.44 -13.86
C SER A 307 2.85 10.47 -12.81
N ALA A 308 4.07 9.95 -12.97
CA ALA A 308 4.70 9.05 -12.00
C ALA A 308 5.51 9.77 -10.92
N LEU A 309 6.34 10.75 -11.30
CA LEU A 309 7.27 11.41 -10.40
C LEU A 309 6.61 12.50 -9.56
N LEU A 310 5.60 13.23 -10.07
CA LEU A 310 4.97 14.29 -9.28
C LEU A 310 4.28 13.74 -8.01
N PRO A 311 3.45 12.68 -8.07
CA PRO A 311 2.92 12.07 -6.86
C PRO A 311 4.02 11.53 -5.96
N ALA A 312 5.05 10.88 -6.52
CA ALA A 312 6.16 10.32 -5.74
C ALA A 312 6.94 11.42 -4.98
N TRP A 313 7.22 12.55 -5.63
CA TRP A 313 7.86 13.70 -4.99
C TRP A 313 6.98 14.31 -3.90
N LEU A 314 5.68 14.50 -4.15
CA LEU A 314 4.75 15.00 -3.13
C LEU A 314 4.72 14.08 -1.92
N ILE A 315 4.67 12.76 -2.12
CA ILE A 315 4.71 11.77 -1.04
C ILE A 315 6.05 11.86 -0.30
N MET A 316 7.17 11.95 -1.00
CA MET A 316 8.47 12.06 -0.36
C MET A 316 8.60 13.34 0.47
N PHE A 317 8.17 14.49 -0.05
CA PHE A 317 8.26 15.75 0.69
C PHE A 317 7.29 15.83 1.86
N LEU A 318 6.05 15.38 1.69
CA LEU A 318 5.00 15.54 2.69
C LEU A 318 4.95 14.41 3.72
N TYR A 319 5.49 13.24 3.39
CA TYR A 319 5.47 12.04 4.23
C TYR A 319 6.87 11.46 4.50
N GLY A 320 7.62 11.16 3.43
CA GLY A 320 8.90 10.46 3.52
C GLY A 320 9.97 11.21 4.32
N PHE A 321 10.25 12.47 3.98
CA PHE A 321 11.25 13.27 4.66
C PHE A 321 10.92 13.51 6.14
N PRO A 322 9.70 13.95 6.51
CA PRO A 322 9.33 14.02 7.92
C PRO A 322 9.64 12.73 8.69
N LEU A 323 9.24 11.56 8.17
CA LEU A 323 9.53 10.27 8.80
C LEU A 323 11.02 9.98 8.94
N MET A 324 11.83 10.28 7.92
CA MET A 324 13.28 10.08 7.97
C MET A 324 13.93 10.92 9.08
N PHE A 325 13.45 12.15 9.30
CA PHE A 325 13.92 13.04 10.35
C PHE A 325 13.25 12.81 11.71
N GLY A 326 12.33 11.84 11.83
CA GLY A 326 11.60 11.55 13.07
C GLY A 326 10.57 12.61 13.44
N VAL A 327 10.12 13.40 12.47
CA VAL A 327 9.06 14.40 12.61
C VAL A 327 7.74 13.81 12.12
N GLN A 328 6.63 14.25 12.71
CA GLN A 328 5.29 13.84 12.27
C GLN A 328 5.04 14.27 10.80
N PRO A 329 4.57 13.36 9.93
CA PRO A 329 4.20 13.68 8.55
C PRO A 329 3.12 14.76 8.43
N PHE A 330 3.16 15.52 7.34
CA PHE A 330 2.16 16.54 7.02
C PHE A 330 0.86 15.94 6.47
N ILE A 331 0.94 14.74 5.89
CA ILE A 331 -0.19 13.99 5.34
C ILE A 331 -0.21 12.58 5.96
N SER A 332 -1.37 11.93 5.99
CA SER A 332 -1.48 10.54 6.47
C SER A 332 -1.07 9.53 5.40
N GLU A 333 -0.82 8.28 5.78
CA GLU A 333 -0.53 7.20 4.83
C GLU A 333 -1.73 6.91 3.93
N VAL A 334 -2.95 7.09 4.44
CA VAL A 334 -4.17 7.08 3.62
C VAL A 334 -4.07 8.12 2.48
N THR A 335 -3.65 9.35 2.78
CA THR A 335 -3.46 10.39 1.76
C THR A 335 -2.33 10.05 0.78
N THR A 336 -1.21 9.48 1.25
CA THR A 336 -0.11 9.07 0.35
C THR A 336 -0.55 7.99 -0.64
N ARG A 337 -1.36 7.02 -0.18
CA ARG A 337 -1.93 5.97 -1.03
C ARG A 337 -2.94 6.52 -2.02
N ALA A 338 -3.76 7.50 -1.62
CA ALA A 338 -4.66 8.19 -2.53
C ALA A 338 -3.89 8.95 -3.64
N LEU A 339 -2.77 9.59 -3.31
CA LEU A 339 -1.90 10.23 -4.30
C LEU A 339 -1.27 9.22 -5.27
N LEU A 340 -0.87 8.04 -4.80
CA LEU A 340 -0.35 6.98 -5.67
C LEU A 340 -1.37 6.52 -6.70
N VAL A 341 -2.66 6.40 -6.32
CA VAL A 341 -3.73 6.08 -7.27
C VAL A 341 -3.79 7.08 -8.43
N ALA A 342 -3.55 8.37 -8.16
CA ALA A 342 -3.55 9.41 -9.19
C ALA A 342 -2.49 9.19 -10.29
N THR A 343 -1.42 8.44 -9.99
CA THR A 343 -0.41 8.01 -10.98
C THR A 343 -1.05 7.23 -12.13
N PHE A 344 -1.98 6.31 -11.81
CA PHE A 344 -2.67 5.50 -12.82
C PHE A 344 -3.61 6.34 -13.67
N ALA A 345 -4.24 7.37 -13.11
CA ALA A 345 -5.07 8.31 -13.87
C ALA A 345 -4.21 9.07 -14.90
N GLY A 346 -3.04 9.56 -14.48
CA GLY A 346 -2.10 10.24 -15.38
C GLY A 346 -1.60 9.31 -16.49
N TRP A 347 -1.33 8.04 -16.17
CA TRP A 347 -0.92 7.02 -17.14
C TRP A 347 -2.04 6.67 -18.12
N ALA A 348 -3.27 6.48 -17.63
CA ALA A 348 -4.44 6.24 -18.48
C ALA A 348 -4.65 7.40 -19.47
N ILE A 349 -4.57 8.65 -19.01
CA ILE A 349 -4.68 9.85 -19.86
C ILE A 349 -3.56 9.87 -20.90
N GLY A 350 -2.32 9.59 -20.48
CA GLY A 350 -1.18 9.51 -21.38
C GLY A 350 -1.44 8.52 -22.51
N ILE A 351 -1.85 7.30 -22.17
CA ILE A 351 -2.09 6.21 -23.11
C ILE A 351 -3.22 6.58 -24.07
N LEU A 352 -4.37 7.02 -23.56
CA LEU A 352 -5.55 7.31 -24.36
C LEU A 352 -5.36 8.50 -25.30
N ARG A 353 -4.65 9.54 -24.86
CA ARG A 353 -4.55 10.81 -25.60
C ARG A 353 -3.34 10.87 -26.52
N PHE A 354 -2.21 10.28 -26.14
CA PHE A 354 -0.96 10.40 -26.88
C PHE A 354 -0.57 9.10 -27.59
N ARG A 355 -1.44 8.08 -27.54
CA ARG A 355 -1.16 6.76 -28.07
C ARG A 355 0.20 6.29 -27.54
N LEU A 356 0.42 6.47 -26.23
CA LEU A 356 1.65 6.01 -25.60
C LEU A 356 1.81 4.54 -25.98
N PHE A 357 3.00 4.21 -26.45
CA PHE A 357 3.39 2.92 -27.01
C PHE A 357 2.95 2.64 -28.46
N GLU A 358 2.41 3.56 -29.26
CA GLU A 358 2.32 3.34 -30.74
C GLU A 358 3.66 3.48 -31.46
#